data_AF-A0A1Q6RUR5-F1
#
_entry.id   AF-A0A1Q6RUR5-F1
#
_cell.length_a   1.000
_cell.length_b   1.000
_cell.length_c   1.000
_cell.angle_alpha   90.00
_cell.angle_beta   90.00
_cell.angle_gamma   90.00
#
_symmetry.space_group_name_H-M   'P 1'
#
loop_
_entity.id
_entity.type
_entity.pdbx_description
1 polymer ?
#
loop_
_entity_poly.entity_id
_entity_poly.type
_entity_poly.pdbx_seq_one_letter_code
_entity_poly.pdbx_strand_id
1 'polypeptide(L)'
;MKQPYLPGQYTEYPAAVQGWAQQALPGGRNAADVIQLSKNSIQHIKKHTFEGMSEQAKYLTDEQLADKLANTPFFNKNWSQDEVVKYTQEAYNTLRSQAKTGIHSVEINGEIINVFIKDDGTFDTAYGVYQYTVDDFR
;
A
#
# COMPACT_ATOMS: atom_id res chain seq x y z
N MET A 1 26.61 13.87 -26.35
CA MET A 1 27.00 14.13 -24.95
C MET A 1 25.73 14.08 -24.12
N LYS A 2 25.62 13.09 -23.22
CA LYS A 2 24.41 12.90 -22.40
C LYS A 2 24.45 13.91 -21.24
N GLN A 3 23.34 14.61 -21.03
CA GLN A 3 23.18 15.56 -19.93
C GLN A 3 23.13 14.81 -18.59
N PRO A 4 23.80 15.29 -17.53
CA PRO A 4 23.74 14.67 -16.21
C PRO A 4 22.38 14.93 -15.55
N TYR A 5 21.81 13.87 -14.96
CA TYR A 5 20.57 13.93 -14.20
C TYR A 5 20.83 14.64 -12.86
N LEU A 6 20.17 15.78 -12.65
CA LEU A 6 20.21 16.49 -11.37
C LEU A 6 19.26 15.79 -10.38
N PRO A 7 19.69 15.44 -9.16
CA PRO A 7 18.79 14.94 -8.15
C PRO A 7 17.80 16.05 -7.74
N GLY A 8 16.51 15.77 -7.94
CA GLY A 8 15.42 16.63 -7.54
C GLY A 8 15.52 16.98 -6.05
N GLN A 9 15.36 18.26 -5.78
CA GLN A 9 15.34 18.86 -4.45
C GLN A 9 14.25 18.19 -3.61
N TYR A 10 14.65 17.47 -2.56
CA TYR A 10 13.75 17.11 -1.47
C TYR A 10 13.31 18.42 -0.81
N THR A 11 12.05 18.79 -1.00
CA THR A 11 11.41 19.79 -0.14
C THR A 11 11.32 19.17 1.26
N GLU A 12 12.18 19.64 2.17
CA GLU A 12 12.04 19.43 3.61
C GLU A 12 10.61 19.81 4.03
N TYR A 13 9.84 18.83 4.52
CA TYR A 13 8.62 19.11 5.27
C TYR A 13 9.02 19.57 6.67
N PRO A 14 8.36 20.60 7.24
CA PRO A 14 8.75 21.16 8.52
C PRO A 14 8.62 20.12 9.63
N ALA A 15 9.59 20.14 10.54
CA ALA A 15 9.68 19.31 11.72
C ALA A 15 8.40 19.35 12.58
N ALA A 16 7.50 18.40 12.33
CA ALA A 16 6.49 17.96 13.27
C ALA A 16 6.70 16.46 13.56
N VAL A 17 7.93 16.10 13.95
CA VAL A 17 8.23 14.82 14.59
C VAL A 17 8.30 15.07 16.09
N GLN A 18 7.14 15.35 16.70
CA GLN A 18 6.97 15.31 18.15
C GLN A 18 5.60 14.74 18.49
N GLY A 19 5.61 13.44 18.81
CA GLY A 19 4.52 12.77 19.51
C GLY A 19 3.45 12.17 18.61
N TRP A 20 3.60 10.89 18.24
CA TRP A 20 2.44 10.00 18.40
C TRP A 20 2.17 9.86 19.90
N ALA A 21 1.62 10.92 20.48
CA ALA A 21 0.75 10.73 21.61
C ALA A 21 -0.27 9.69 21.15
N GLN A 22 -0.41 8.60 21.91
CA GLN A 22 -1.68 7.91 21.99
C GLN A 22 -2.70 9.00 22.29
N GLN A 23 -3.30 9.55 21.24
CA GLN A 23 -4.36 10.51 21.37
C GLN A 23 -5.52 9.65 21.88
N ALA A 24 -5.68 9.64 23.20
CA ALA A 24 -6.93 9.29 23.82
C ALA A 24 -7.97 10.15 23.13
N LEU A 25 -8.70 9.55 22.18
CA LEU A 25 -9.76 10.20 21.43
C LEU A 25 -10.74 10.78 22.47
N PRO A 26 -10.87 12.10 22.60
CA PRO A 26 -11.80 12.66 23.54
C PRO A 26 -13.21 12.50 22.94
N GLY A 27 -14.04 11.72 23.63
CA GLY A 27 -15.50 11.79 23.49
C GLY A 27 -16.09 11.03 22.31
N GLY A 28 -16.81 9.95 22.65
CA GLY A 28 -18.08 9.59 22.03
C GLY A 28 -18.20 9.75 20.51
N ARG A 29 -17.35 9.07 19.74
CA ARG A 29 -17.73 8.68 18.38
C ARG A 29 -18.34 7.29 18.48
N ASN A 30 -19.63 7.22 18.20
CA ASN A 30 -20.33 5.94 17.96
C ASN A 30 -19.50 5.08 17.01
N ALA A 31 -19.69 3.76 17.04
CA ALA A 31 -19.17 2.79 16.07
C ALA A 31 -19.68 3.08 14.64
N ALA A 32 -19.39 4.25 14.10
CA ALA A 32 -19.77 4.75 12.80
C ALA A 32 -18.78 4.18 11.78
N ASP A 33 -19.25 3.14 11.10
CA ASP A 33 -18.85 2.69 9.76
C ASP A 33 -17.36 2.46 9.52
N VAL A 34 -16.77 1.50 10.24
CA VAL A 34 -15.56 0.83 9.74
C VAL A 34 -15.97 0.12 8.43
N ILE A 35 -15.57 0.68 7.29
CA ILE A 35 -15.91 0.12 5.97
C ILE A 35 -15.03 -1.09 5.73
N GLN A 36 -15.60 -2.29 5.66
CA GLN A 36 -14.83 -3.50 5.36
C GLN A 36 -14.48 -3.59 3.87
N LEU A 37 -13.24 -3.98 3.55
CA LEU A 37 -12.82 -4.29 2.19
C LEU A 37 -13.63 -5.47 1.66
N SER A 38 -14.04 -5.38 0.40
CA SER A 38 -14.75 -6.48 -0.25
C SER A 38 -13.82 -7.68 -0.45
N LYS A 39 -14.38 -8.89 -0.54
CA LYS A 39 -13.60 -10.10 -0.87
C LYS A 39 -12.80 -9.96 -2.17
N ASN A 40 -13.37 -9.29 -3.16
CA ASN A 40 -12.72 -9.05 -4.45
C ASN A 40 -11.54 -8.08 -4.31
N SER A 41 -11.70 -7.01 -3.52
CA SER A 41 -10.63 -6.08 -3.18
C SER A 41 -9.48 -6.78 -2.47
N ILE A 42 -9.80 -7.64 -1.49
CA ILE A 42 -8.81 -8.46 -0.77
C ILE A 42 -8.07 -9.39 -1.73
N GLN A 43 -8.78 -10.07 -2.63
CA GLN A 43 -8.14 -10.92 -3.65
C GLN A 43 -7.23 -10.14 -4.59
N HIS A 44 -7.56 -8.89 -4.93
CA HIS A 44 -6.69 -8.03 -5.71
C HIS A 44 -5.43 -7.67 -4.93
N ILE A 45 -5.59 -7.15 -3.70
CA ILE A 45 -4.48 -6.78 -2.80
C ILE A 45 -3.48 -7.93 -2.64
N LYS A 46 -3.97 -9.17 -2.50
CA LYS A 46 -3.10 -10.36 -2.39
C LYS A 46 -2.12 -10.50 -3.55
N LYS A 47 -2.44 -10.03 -4.75
CA LYS A 47 -1.53 -10.05 -5.92
C LYS A 47 -0.33 -9.08 -5.77
N HIS A 48 -0.46 -8.09 -4.90
CA HIS A 48 0.61 -7.17 -4.52
C HIS A 48 1.36 -7.62 -3.26
N THR A 49 1.05 -8.80 -2.70
CA THR A 49 1.81 -9.38 -1.57
C THR A 49 2.91 -10.29 -2.08
N PHE A 50 3.98 -10.43 -1.30
CA PHE A 50 5.06 -11.36 -1.61
C PHE A 50 4.53 -12.80 -1.71
N GLU A 51 3.76 -13.26 -0.71
CA GLU A 51 3.18 -14.60 -0.70
C GLU A 51 2.27 -14.86 -1.91
N GLY A 52 1.37 -13.92 -2.24
CA GLY A 52 0.51 -14.07 -3.42
C GLY A 52 1.30 -14.08 -4.72
N MET A 53 2.39 -13.32 -4.83
CA MET A 53 3.27 -13.39 -5.99
C MET A 53 4.02 -14.73 -6.04
N SER A 54 4.49 -15.25 -4.90
CA SER A 54 5.15 -16.57 -4.81
C SER A 54 4.25 -17.70 -5.29
N GLU A 55 2.96 -17.67 -5.00
CA GLU A 55 2.01 -18.65 -5.52
C GLU A 55 1.86 -18.56 -7.04
N GLN A 56 1.80 -17.34 -7.58
CA GLN A 56 1.70 -17.13 -9.03
C GLN A 56 3.01 -17.49 -9.75
N ALA A 57 4.15 -17.19 -9.16
CA ALA A 57 5.48 -17.43 -9.72
C ALA A 57 5.75 -18.92 -10.01
N LYS A 58 5.08 -19.85 -9.31
CA LYS A 58 5.18 -21.30 -9.53
C LYS A 58 4.74 -21.73 -10.94
N TYR A 59 3.92 -20.93 -11.59
CA TYR A 59 3.32 -21.25 -12.89
C TYR A 59 3.81 -20.35 -14.03
N LEU A 60 4.76 -19.46 -13.76
CA LEU A 60 5.32 -18.52 -14.73
C LEU A 60 6.74 -18.93 -15.11
N THR A 61 7.10 -18.72 -16.38
CA THR A 61 8.52 -18.71 -16.77
C THR A 61 9.24 -17.52 -16.15
N ASP A 62 10.56 -17.56 -16.09
CA ASP A 62 11.35 -16.47 -15.52
C ASP A 62 11.17 -15.16 -16.30
N GLU A 63 11.00 -15.24 -17.63
CA GLU A 63 10.70 -14.08 -18.47
C GLU A 63 9.32 -13.47 -18.15
N GLN A 64 8.29 -14.30 -18.00
CA GLN A 64 6.95 -13.85 -17.62
C GLN A 64 6.91 -13.29 -16.20
N LEU A 65 7.68 -13.89 -15.29
CA LEU A 65 7.79 -13.41 -13.92
C LEU A 65 8.52 -12.05 -13.90
N ALA A 66 9.64 -11.92 -14.61
CA ALA A 66 10.39 -10.66 -14.69
C ALA A 66 9.53 -9.51 -15.22
N ASP A 67 8.81 -9.72 -16.32
CA ASP A 67 7.90 -8.70 -16.89
C ASP A 67 6.81 -8.28 -15.88
N LYS A 68 6.24 -9.25 -15.17
CA LYS A 68 5.21 -8.99 -14.18
C LYS A 68 5.74 -8.23 -12.97
N LEU A 69 6.91 -8.62 -12.47
CA LEU A 69 7.56 -7.96 -11.34
C LEU A 69 8.00 -6.54 -11.69
N ALA A 70 8.46 -6.29 -12.91
CA ALA A 70 8.83 -4.94 -13.36
C ALA A 70 7.64 -3.97 -13.32
N ASN A 71 6.43 -4.45 -13.62
CA ASN A 71 5.22 -3.63 -13.76
C ASN A 71 4.31 -3.62 -12.51
N THR A 72 4.67 -4.33 -11.44
CA THR A 72 3.80 -4.49 -10.27
C THR A 72 4.51 -4.01 -9.01
N PRO A 73 4.06 -2.95 -8.32
CA PRO A 73 4.56 -2.61 -6.99
C PRO A 73 4.00 -3.55 -5.91
N PHE A 74 4.81 -3.86 -4.90
CA PHE A 74 4.47 -4.81 -3.85
C PHE A 74 4.53 -4.22 -2.43
N PHE A 75 3.78 -4.85 -1.53
CA PHE A 75 3.90 -4.67 -0.09
C PHE A 75 5.20 -5.29 0.44
N ASN A 76 5.61 -4.87 1.64
CA ASN A 76 6.75 -5.44 2.35
C ASN A 76 6.57 -6.96 2.51
N LYS A 77 7.58 -7.74 2.10
CA LYS A 77 7.59 -9.21 2.16
C LYS A 77 7.52 -9.80 3.56
N ASN A 78 7.84 -9.00 4.58
CA ASN A 78 7.78 -9.41 5.99
C ASN A 78 6.35 -9.31 6.56
N TRP A 79 5.42 -8.68 5.85
CA TRP A 79 4.01 -8.68 6.25
C TRP A 79 3.29 -9.89 5.68
N SER A 80 2.54 -10.57 6.56
CA SER A 80 1.58 -11.59 6.15
C SER A 80 0.45 -11.01 5.29
N GLN A 81 -0.26 -11.84 4.53
CA GLN A 81 -1.43 -11.38 3.77
C GLN A 81 -2.50 -10.74 4.67
N ASP A 82 -2.70 -11.26 5.88
CA ASP A 82 -3.67 -10.71 6.83
C ASP A 82 -3.24 -9.35 7.39
N GLU A 83 -1.95 -9.15 7.64
CA GLU A 83 -1.40 -7.84 8.00
C GLU A 83 -1.56 -6.83 6.88
N VAL A 84 -1.26 -7.22 5.64
CA VAL A 84 -1.47 -6.35 4.47
C VAL A 84 -2.95 -5.95 4.36
N VAL A 85 -3.88 -6.88 4.52
CA VAL A 85 -5.32 -6.58 4.49
C VAL A 85 -5.71 -5.65 5.63
N LYS A 86 -5.25 -5.92 6.85
CA LYS A 86 -5.50 -5.09 8.04
C LYS A 86 -4.98 -3.66 7.85
N TYR A 87 -3.72 -3.49 7.44
CA TYR A 87 -3.13 -2.15 7.28
C TYR A 87 -3.71 -1.41 6.08
N THR A 88 -4.02 -2.10 4.98
CA THR A 88 -4.75 -1.49 3.85
C THR A 88 -6.14 -1.00 4.29
N GLN A 89 -6.82 -1.79 5.11
CA GLN A 89 -8.12 -1.43 5.64
C GLN A 89 -8.05 -0.17 6.53
N GLU A 90 -7.02 -0.10 7.38
CA GLU A 90 -6.74 1.05 8.25
C GLU A 90 -6.42 2.31 7.42
N ALA A 91 -5.55 2.18 6.42
CA ALA A 91 -5.20 3.26 5.50
C ALA A 91 -6.44 3.78 4.74
N TYR A 92 -7.26 2.87 4.19
CA TYR A 92 -8.48 3.21 3.48
C TYR A 92 -9.49 3.94 4.39
N ASN A 93 -9.78 3.42 5.58
CA ASN A 93 -10.71 4.08 6.51
C ASN A 93 -10.20 5.46 6.96
N THR A 94 -8.89 5.60 7.17
CA THR A 94 -8.25 6.88 7.48
C THR A 94 -8.49 7.90 6.37
N LEU A 95 -8.24 7.52 5.11
CA LEU A 95 -8.48 8.37 3.95
C LEU A 95 -9.97 8.69 3.73
N ARG A 96 -10.86 7.72 3.98
CA ARG A 96 -12.32 7.90 3.90
C ARG A 96 -12.84 8.90 4.94
N SER A 97 -12.32 8.84 6.17
CA SER A 97 -12.67 9.81 7.22
C SER A 97 -12.29 11.26 6.86
N GLN A 98 -11.32 11.41 5.94
CA GLN A 98 -10.85 12.70 5.40
C GLN A 98 -11.51 13.07 4.06
N ALA A 99 -12.52 12.30 3.63
CA ALA A 99 -13.20 12.45 2.34
C ALA A 99 -12.25 12.45 1.12
N LYS A 100 -11.13 11.72 1.20
CA LYS A 100 -10.16 11.61 0.11
C LYS A 100 -10.65 10.69 -1.00
N THR A 101 -10.39 11.08 -2.24
CA THR A 101 -10.51 10.27 -3.48
C THR A 101 -9.25 10.42 -4.31
N GLY A 102 -9.00 9.52 -5.26
CA GLY A 102 -7.74 9.41 -5.98
C GLY A 102 -6.70 8.54 -5.25
N ILE A 103 -5.45 8.65 -5.68
CA ILE A 103 -4.32 7.89 -5.10
C ILE A 103 -3.73 8.71 -3.95
N HIS A 104 -3.65 8.10 -2.77
CA HIS A 104 -3.00 8.69 -1.59
C HIS A 104 -2.11 7.67 -0.90
N SER A 105 -1.04 8.17 -0.28
CA SER A 105 -0.10 7.35 0.48
C SER A 105 -0.35 7.53 1.98
N VAL A 106 -0.33 6.43 2.73
CA VAL A 106 -0.42 6.42 4.19
C VAL A 106 0.75 5.62 4.74
N GLU A 107 1.44 6.16 5.74
CA GLU A 107 2.48 5.44 6.46
C GLU A 107 1.85 4.64 7.62
N ILE A 108 2.09 3.33 7.64
CA ILE A 108 1.66 2.43 8.72
C ILE A 108 2.84 1.55 9.09
N ASN A 109 3.23 1.55 10.37
CA ASN A 109 4.37 0.78 10.89
C ASN A 109 5.69 1.04 10.13
N GLY A 110 5.92 2.29 9.70
CA GLY A 110 7.13 2.68 8.96
C GLY A 110 7.14 2.28 7.48
N GLU A 111 6.01 1.76 6.97
CA GLU A 111 5.85 1.34 5.58
C GLU A 111 4.81 2.20 4.86
N ILE A 112 5.02 2.45 3.57
CA ILE A 112 4.10 3.23 2.75
C ILE A 112 3.08 2.30 2.07
N ILE A 113 1.80 2.60 2.28
CA ILE A 113 0.68 1.98 1.57
C ILE A 113 0.04 3.03 0.66
N ASN A 114 0.10 2.79 -0.64
CA ASN A 114 -0.62 3.57 -1.64
C ASN A 114 -2.02 2.99 -1.78
N VAL A 115 -3.05 3.82 -1.60
CA VAL A 115 -4.46 3.44 -1.72
C VAL A 115 -5.10 4.26 -2.82
N PHE A 116 -5.77 3.58 -3.75
CA PHE A 116 -6.60 4.22 -4.75
C PHE A 116 -8.09 4.12 -4.36
N ILE A 117 -8.72 5.28 -4.24
CA ILE A 117 -10.14 5.44 -3.90
C ILE A 117 -10.82 6.09 -5.10
N LYS A 118 -11.92 5.52 -5.58
CA LYS A 118 -12.72 6.10 -6.68
C LYS A 118 -13.42 7.38 -6.25
N ASP A 119 -13.94 8.12 -7.22
CA ASP A 119 -14.66 9.37 -6.97
C ASP A 119 -15.94 9.18 -6.14
N ASP A 120 -16.57 8.01 -6.20
CA ASP A 120 -17.70 7.64 -5.35
C ASP A 120 -17.29 7.24 -3.92
N GLY A 121 -15.99 7.25 -3.63
CA GLY A 121 -15.43 6.90 -2.34
C GLY A 121 -15.22 5.40 -2.14
N THR A 122 -15.47 4.56 -3.14
CA THR A 122 -15.23 3.12 -3.02
C THR A 122 -13.73 2.80 -3.18
N PHE A 123 -13.28 1.78 -2.46
CA PHE A 123 -11.93 1.25 -2.60
C PHE A 123 -11.75 0.60 -3.99
N ASP A 124 -10.65 0.93 -4.68
CA ASP A 124 -10.27 0.29 -5.94
C ASP A 124 -9.12 -0.72 -5.74
N THR A 125 -7.94 -0.22 -5.39
CA THR A 125 -6.74 -1.05 -5.16
C THR A 125 -5.81 -0.44 -4.12
N ALA A 126 -4.85 -1.23 -3.65
CA ALA A 126 -3.74 -0.76 -2.84
C ALA A 126 -2.47 -1.57 -3.10
N TYR A 127 -1.33 -0.93 -2.95
CA TYR A 127 -0.01 -1.51 -3.18
C TYR A 127 1.05 -0.79 -2.34
N GLY A 128 2.15 -1.49 -2.04
CA GLY A 128 3.31 -0.90 -1.37
C GLY A 128 4.25 -0.18 -2.34
N VAL A 129 5.52 -0.07 -1.96
CA VAL A 129 6.56 0.63 -2.76
C VAL A 129 7.71 -0.29 -3.16
N TYR A 130 7.63 -1.58 -2.84
CA TYR A 130 8.72 -2.52 -3.08
C TYR A 130 8.66 -3.11 -4.47
N GLN A 131 9.84 -3.32 -5.05
CA GLN A 131 10.01 -4.08 -6.28
C GLN A 131 10.88 -5.29 -6.04
N TYR A 132 10.37 -6.44 -6.47
CA TYR A 132 11.06 -7.72 -6.37
C TYR A 132 11.60 -8.16 -7.71
N THR A 133 12.49 -9.13 -7.69
CA THR A 133 13.15 -9.71 -8.86
C THR A 133 12.85 -11.20 -8.94
N VAL A 134 13.17 -11.82 -10.08
CA VAL A 134 13.01 -13.27 -10.25
C VAL A 134 13.75 -14.04 -9.15
N ASP A 135 14.93 -13.57 -8.76
CA ASP A 135 15.78 -14.18 -7.72
C ASP A 135 15.11 -14.22 -6.35
N ASP A 136 14.15 -13.33 -6.07
CA ASP A 136 13.40 -13.37 -4.80
C ASP A 136 12.43 -14.58 -4.73
N PHE A 137 12.10 -15.21 -5.86
CA PHE A 137 11.10 -16.28 -5.97
C PHE A 137 11.63 -17.61 -6.51
N ARG A 138 12.94 -17.73 -6.72
CA ARG A 138 13.61 -18.90 -7.31
C ARG A 138 14.65 -19.52 -6.39
#